data_AF-A0A2T3B156-F1
#
_entry.id   AF-A0A2T3B156-F1
#
_cell.length_a   1.000
_cell.length_b   1.000
_cell.length_c   1.000
_cell.angle_alpha   90.00
_cell.angle_beta   90.00
_cell.angle_gamma   90.00
#
_symmetry.space_group_name_H-M   'P 1'
#
loop_
_entity.id
_entity.type
_entity.pdbx_description
1 polymer ?
#
loop_
_entity_poly.entity_id
_entity_poly.type
_entity_poly.pdbx_seq_one_letter_code
_entity_poly.pdbx_strand_id
1 'polypeptide(L)'
;MGNHGDVYERYYMPNFIDRDTLAIYLSTPQHDDLIRAVGQLKRHEEAPDKLTDAQEDEIWDDPEMVSLLKERREYAATIKENGYPTIKAAKGTEYYTLHTEVQSDINSLKTKLRRKLLNKTINKFHETVHSAKVERQKRGILPSAEVLNPATIKYELKERGAVTRLLFQP
;
A
#
# COMPACT_ATOMS: atom_id res chain seq x y z
N MET A 1 -39.92 -14.66 26.97
CA MET A 1 -39.11 -15.15 25.84
C MET A 1 -39.44 -14.28 24.63
N GLY A 2 -38.46 -13.55 24.07
CA GLY A 2 -38.62 -12.79 22.83
C GLY A 2 -38.43 -11.28 22.98
N ASN A 3 -37.17 -10.81 23.03
CA ASN A 3 -36.81 -9.40 22.80
C ASN A 3 -35.31 -9.32 22.46
N HIS A 4 -34.94 -9.82 21.29
CA HIS A 4 -33.58 -9.66 20.76
C HIS A 4 -33.55 -8.95 19.38
N GLY A 5 -34.70 -8.74 18.73
CA GLY A 5 -34.81 -7.99 17.46
C GLY A 5 -34.93 -6.47 17.64
N ASP A 6 -35.78 -6.01 18.57
CA ASP A 6 -36.06 -4.57 18.81
C ASP A 6 -34.81 -3.77 19.22
N VAL A 7 -33.87 -4.40 19.94
CA VAL A 7 -32.60 -3.76 20.32
C VAL A 7 -31.68 -3.57 19.10
N TYR A 8 -31.67 -4.53 18.18
CA TYR A 8 -30.87 -4.42 16.96
C TYR A 8 -31.42 -3.35 16.02
N GLU A 9 -32.75 -3.30 15.87
CA GLU A 9 -33.45 -2.30 15.06
C GLU A 9 -33.40 -0.88 15.65
N ARG A 10 -33.41 -0.71 16.97
CA ARG A 10 -33.34 0.63 17.59
C ARG A 10 -31.95 1.22 17.68
N TYR A 11 -30.91 0.40 17.84
CA TYR A 11 -29.56 0.90 18.12
C TYR A 11 -28.57 0.73 16.96
N TYR A 12 -28.80 -0.21 16.04
CA TYR A 12 -27.88 -0.48 14.92
C TYR A 12 -28.44 -0.07 13.54
N MET A 13 -29.75 -0.19 13.31
CA MET A 13 -30.37 0.19 12.04
C MET A 13 -30.47 1.70 11.75
N PRO A 14 -30.69 2.61 12.74
CA PRO A 14 -30.83 4.04 12.43
C PRO A 14 -29.56 4.63 11.83
N ASN A 15 -28.39 4.24 12.36
CA ASN A 15 -27.10 4.65 11.79
C ASN A 15 -26.88 4.13 10.35
N PHE A 16 -27.49 3.01 9.99
CA PHE A 16 -27.41 2.43 8.65
C PHE A 16 -28.35 3.16 7.68
N ILE A 17 -29.58 3.43 8.12
CA ILE A 17 -30.61 4.14 7.35
C ILE A 17 -30.24 5.62 7.17
N ASP A 18 -29.77 6.29 8.22
CA ASP A 18 -29.38 7.71 8.17
C ASP A 18 -28.15 7.92 7.28
N ARG A 19 -27.21 6.96 7.25
CA ARG A 19 -26.05 7.01 6.34
C ARG A 19 -26.44 6.86 4.88
N ASP A 20 -27.31 5.92 4.55
CA ASP A 20 -27.74 5.68 3.16
C ASP A 20 -28.72 6.76 2.66
N THR A 21 -29.57 7.31 3.52
CA THR A 21 -30.50 8.39 3.16
C THR A 21 -29.80 9.70 2.85
N LEU A 22 -28.74 10.05 3.59
CA LEU A 22 -27.89 11.21 3.28
C LEU A 22 -27.18 11.04 1.93
N ALA A 23 -26.70 9.83 1.61
CA ALA A 23 -26.07 9.53 0.34
C ALA A 23 -27.05 9.71 -0.84
N ILE A 24 -28.29 9.23 -0.68
CA ILE A 24 -29.37 9.40 -1.65
C ILE A 24 -29.74 10.88 -1.81
N TYR A 25 -29.89 11.62 -0.71
CA TYR A 25 -30.29 13.04 -0.75
C TYR A 25 -29.23 13.93 -1.41
N LEU A 26 -27.95 13.67 -1.12
CA LEU A 26 -26.83 14.45 -1.67
C LEU A 26 -26.34 13.92 -3.03
N SER A 27 -26.98 12.87 -3.58
CA SER A 27 -26.50 12.14 -4.76
C SER A 27 -25.02 11.72 -4.67
N THR A 28 -24.56 11.42 -3.45
CA THR A 28 -23.20 10.94 -3.19
C THR A 28 -23.17 9.42 -3.16
N PRO A 29 -22.04 8.78 -3.54
CA PRO A 29 -21.91 7.33 -3.43
C PRO A 29 -22.06 6.88 -1.96
N GLN A 30 -22.68 5.71 -1.75
CA GLN A 30 -22.87 5.13 -0.42
C GLN A 30 -21.53 4.99 0.32
N HIS A 31 -21.54 5.10 1.65
CA HIS A 31 -20.32 5.09 2.45
C HIS A 31 -19.51 3.79 2.30
N ASP A 32 -20.18 2.64 2.15
CA ASP A 32 -19.50 1.36 1.92
C ASP A 32 -18.92 1.26 0.50
N ASP A 33 -19.53 1.93 -0.47
CA ASP A 33 -18.99 2.09 -1.82
C ASP A 33 -17.79 3.03 -1.81
N LEU A 34 -17.81 4.08 -0.99
CA LEU A 34 -16.66 4.94 -0.72
C LEU A 34 -15.55 4.17 -0.01
N ILE A 35 -15.84 3.38 1.03
CA ILE A 35 -14.84 2.52 1.69
C ILE A 35 -14.27 1.51 0.69
N ARG A 36 -15.12 0.87 -0.13
CA ARG A 36 -14.70 -0.10 -1.13
C ARG A 36 -13.86 0.55 -2.21
N ALA A 37 -14.26 1.72 -2.71
CA ALA A 37 -13.48 2.52 -3.65
C ALA A 37 -12.14 2.94 -3.04
N VAL A 38 -12.12 3.41 -1.78
CA VAL A 38 -10.89 3.74 -1.03
C VAL A 38 -10.03 2.50 -0.78
N GLY A 39 -10.64 1.34 -0.58
CA GLY A 39 -9.95 0.06 -0.45
C GLY A 39 -9.31 -0.41 -1.75
N GLN A 40 -10.02 -0.27 -2.87
CA GLN A 40 -9.51 -0.53 -4.22
C GLN A 40 -8.43 0.49 -4.62
N LEU A 41 -8.59 1.75 -4.22
CA LEU A 41 -7.60 2.81 -4.37
C LEU A 41 -6.27 2.43 -3.72
N LYS A 42 -6.31 1.86 -2.50
CA LYS A 42 -5.12 1.36 -1.78
C LYS A 42 -4.53 0.07 -2.35
N ARG A 43 -5.30 -0.68 -3.14
CA ARG A 43 -4.90 -1.96 -3.76
C ARG A 43 -5.05 -1.87 -5.27
N HIS A 44 -4.46 -0.84 -5.85
CA HIS A 44 -4.45 -0.68 -7.29
C HIS A 44 -3.51 -1.75 -7.88
N GLU A 45 -3.98 -2.54 -8.85
CA GLU A 45 -3.21 -3.64 -9.44
C GLU A 45 -1.91 -3.15 -10.09
N GLU A 46 -1.92 -1.94 -10.66
CA GLU A 46 -0.72 -1.32 -11.25
C GLU A 46 0.16 -0.59 -10.22
N ALA A 47 -0.12 -0.68 -8.91
CA ALA A 47 0.72 -0.05 -7.89
C ALA A 47 2.11 -0.71 -7.89
N PRO A 48 3.20 0.06 -7.75
CA PRO A 48 4.54 -0.49 -7.72
C PRO A 48 4.76 -1.37 -6.48
N ASP A 49 5.02 -2.66 -6.69
CA ASP A 49 5.34 -3.62 -5.62
C ASP A 49 6.84 -3.73 -5.34
N LYS A 50 7.69 -3.29 -6.27
CA LYS A 50 9.14 -3.38 -6.21
C LYS A 50 9.78 -2.07 -6.66
N LEU A 51 10.98 -1.82 -6.17
CA LEU A 51 11.82 -0.72 -6.64
C LEU A 51 12.43 -1.08 -8.00
N THR A 52 12.60 -0.07 -8.85
CA THR A 52 13.35 -0.19 -10.10
C THR A 52 14.86 -0.25 -9.80
N ASP A 53 15.65 -0.88 -10.67
CA ASP A 53 17.11 -0.99 -10.52
C ASP A 53 17.78 0.37 -10.25
N ALA A 54 17.40 1.42 -10.99
CA ALA A 54 17.90 2.78 -10.77
C ALA A 54 17.59 3.34 -9.36
N GLN A 55 16.45 2.95 -8.77
CA GLN A 55 16.10 3.34 -7.40
C GLN A 55 16.84 2.49 -6.37
N GLU A 56 17.24 1.27 -6.72
CA GLU A 56 18.13 0.47 -5.87
C GLU A 56 19.55 1.05 -5.86
N ASP A 57 20.01 1.59 -6.99
CA ASP A 57 21.31 2.26 -7.10
C ASP A 57 21.37 3.53 -6.23
N GLU A 58 20.29 4.32 -6.18
CA GLU A 58 20.17 5.52 -5.32
C GLU A 58 20.41 5.20 -3.82
N ILE A 59 20.14 3.97 -3.38
CA ILE A 59 20.37 3.54 -1.99
C ILE A 59 21.86 3.42 -1.69
N TRP A 60 22.67 3.03 -2.67
CA TRP A 60 24.12 2.88 -2.49
C TRP A 60 24.85 4.22 -2.48
N ASP A 61 24.26 5.25 -3.08
CA ASP A 61 24.78 6.62 -3.10
C ASP A 61 24.47 7.41 -1.81
N ASP A 62 23.64 6.88 -0.91
CA ASP A 62 23.29 7.53 0.35
C ASP A 62 24.55 7.75 1.23
N PRO A 63 24.75 8.96 1.78
CA PRO A 63 25.98 9.31 2.50
C PRO A 63 26.22 8.44 3.75
N GLU A 64 25.14 8.04 4.45
CA GLU A 64 25.23 7.16 5.63
C GLU A 64 25.60 5.73 5.20
N MET A 65 25.14 5.30 4.03
CA MET A 65 25.54 4.02 3.45
C MET A 65 27.02 4.01 3.06
N VAL A 66 27.51 5.08 2.43
CA VAL A 66 28.91 5.23 2.03
C VAL A 66 29.85 5.23 3.25
N SER A 67 29.47 5.91 4.34
CA SER A 67 30.28 5.91 5.57
C SER A 67 30.38 4.52 6.19
N LEU A 68 29.25 3.81 6.33
CA LEU A 68 29.24 2.44 6.88
C LEU A 68 30.05 1.46 6.01
N LEU A 69 29.98 1.60 4.69
CA LEU A 69 30.79 0.79 3.77
C LEU A 69 32.29 1.05 3.93
N LYS A 70 32.68 2.31 4.20
CA LYS A 70 34.07 2.67 4.49
C LYS A 70 34.54 2.04 5.79
N GLU A 71 33.78 2.20 6.88
CA GLU A 71 34.09 1.60 8.18
C GLU A 71 34.22 0.08 8.10
N ARG A 72 33.27 -0.59 7.40
CA ARG A 72 33.34 -2.04 7.18
C ARG A 72 34.62 -2.45 6.46
N ARG A 73 35.06 -1.68 5.46
CA ARG A 73 36.31 -1.96 4.72
C ARG A 73 37.53 -1.76 5.61
N GLU A 74 37.52 -0.73 6.46
CA GLU A 74 38.60 -0.48 7.43
C GLU A 74 38.72 -1.65 8.41
N TYR A 75 37.63 -2.11 9.01
CA TYR A 75 37.68 -3.29 9.89
C TYR A 75 38.11 -4.57 9.15
N ALA A 76 37.71 -4.73 7.89
CA ALA A 76 38.17 -5.86 7.09
C ALA A 76 39.68 -5.77 6.79
N ALA A 77 40.23 -4.57 6.65
CA ALA A 77 41.67 -4.35 6.47
C ALA A 77 42.45 -4.61 7.76
N THR A 78 41.99 -4.10 8.91
CA THR A 78 42.64 -4.34 10.20
C THR A 78 42.65 -5.82 10.57
N ILE A 79 41.57 -6.56 10.24
CA ILE A 79 41.55 -8.02 10.43
C ILE A 79 42.66 -8.72 9.61
N LYS A 80 42.88 -8.30 8.37
CA LYS A 80 43.94 -8.86 7.51
C LYS A 80 45.34 -8.48 8.01
N GLU A 81 45.52 -7.24 8.46
CA GLU A 81 46.78 -6.76 9.04
C GLU A 81 47.15 -7.53 10.31
N ASN A 82 46.16 -7.92 11.12
CA ASN A 82 46.34 -8.77 12.29
C ASN A 82 46.63 -10.25 11.96
N GLY A 83 46.87 -10.60 10.69
CA GLY A 83 47.32 -11.92 10.25
C GLY A 83 46.20 -12.94 10.03
N TYR A 84 44.92 -12.53 10.08
CA TYR A 84 43.81 -13.44 9.81
C TYR A 84 43.56 -13.56 8.30
N PRO A 85 43.55 -14.78 7.73
CA PRO A 85 43.36 -14.97 6.29
C PRO A 85 41.91 -14.68 5.84
N THR A 86 40.94 -14.79 6.75
CA THR A 86 39.52 -14.55 6.48
C THR A 86 38.87 -13.81 7.64
N ILE A 87 37.79 -13.06 7.36
CA ILE A 87 36.99 -12.40 8.40
C ILE A 87 36.48 -13.42 9.44
N LYS A 88 36.05 -14.60 8.99
CA LYS A 88 35.57 -15.67 9.87
C LYS A 88 36.66 -16.22 10.80
N ALA A 89 37.93 -16.22 10.36
CA ALA A 89 39.04 -16.66 11.19
C ALA A 89 39.31 -15.71 12.36
N ALA A 90 38.93 -14.43 12.24
CA ALA A 90 39.04 -13.43 13.30
C ALA A 90 37.89 -13.51 14.32
N LYS A 91 37.03 -14.54 14.26
CA LYS A 91 35.90 -14.70 15.19
C LYS A 91 36.40 -14.73 16.64
N GLY A 92 35.84 -13.86 17.46
CA GLY A 92 36.24 -13.68 18.86
C GLY A 92 37.17 -12.49 19.10
N THR A 93 37.64 -11.82 18.04
CA THR A 93 38.33 -10.53 18.15
C THR A 93 37.34 -9.37 18.20
N GLU A 94 37.79 -8.24 18.75
CA GLU A 94 37.02 -6.99 18.77
C GLU A 94 36.74 -6.46 17.35
N TYR A 95 37.70 -6.54 16.43
CA TYR A 95 37.48 -6.11 15.05
C TYR A 95 36.44 -6.96 14.32
N TYR A 96 36.33 -8.25 14.66
CA TYR A 96 35.26 -9.09 14.13
C TYR A 96 33.88 -8.63 14.63
N THR A 97 33.73 -8.32 15.91
CA THR A 97 32.45 -7.85 16.46
C THR A 97 32.05 -6.52 15.82
N LEU A 98 32.98 -5.56 15.73
CA LEU A 98 32.75 -4.28 15.06
C LEU A 98 32.38 -4.46 13.58
N HIS A 99 33.09 -5.32 12.84
CA HIS A 99 32.73 -5.61 11.45
C HIS A 99 31.32 -6.22 11.33
N THR A 100 30.93 -7.10 12.25
CA THR A 100 29.58 -7.69 12.24
C THR A 100 28.48 -6.70 12.61
N GLU A 101 28.76 -5.77 13.53
CA GLU A 101 27.84 -4.70 13.91
C GLU A 101 27.60 -3.76 12.72
N VAL A 102 28.66 -3.24 12.11
CA VAL A 102 28.53 -2.40 10.90
C VAL A 102 27.81 -3.14 9.77
N GLN A 103 28.04 -4.43 9.60
CA GLN A 103 27.30 -5.23 8.61
C GLN A 103 25.79 -5.31 8.93
N SER A 104 25.42 -5.40 10.21
CA SER A 104 24.03 -5.34 10.66
C SER A 104 23.41 -3.97 10.41
N ASP A 105 24.16 -2.89 10.66
CA ASP A 105 23.72 -1.52 10.43
C ASP A 105 23.49 -1.25 8.95
N ILE A 106 24.40 -1.69 8.08
CA ILE A 106 24.24 -1.65 6.62
C ILE A 106 22.94 -2.34 6.18
N ASN A 107 22.66 -3.53 6.70
CA ASN A 107 21.46 -4.28 6.34
C ASN A 107 20.17 -3.58 6.82
N SER A 108 20.23 -3.02 8.04
CA SER A 108 19.12 -2.28 8.64
C SER A 108 18.83 -0.98 7.88
N LEU A 109 19.88 -0.20 7.57
CA LEU A 109 19.78 1.02 6.79
C LEU A 109 19.27 0.76 5.38
N LYS A 110 19.82 -0.25 4.69
CA LYS A 110 19.34 -0.67 3.37
C LYS A 110 17.84 -1.00 3.39
N THR A 111 17.39 -1.74 4.39
CA THR A 111 15.97 -2.11 4.53
C THR A 111 15.10 -0.88 4.79
N LYS A 112 15.56 0.05 5.63
CA LYS A 112 14.87 1.30 5.93
C LYS A 112 14.75 2.19 4.70
N LEU A 113 15.84 2.38 3.95
CA LEU A 113 15.87 3.17 2.72
C LEU A 113 14.98 2.55 1.64
N ARG A 114 15.06 1.23 1.42
CA ARG A 114 14.16 0.52 0.50
C ARG A 114 12.69 0.75 0.84
N ARG A 115 12.31 0.57 2.11
CA ARG A 115 10.92 0.78 2.55
C ARG A 115 10.48 2.23 2.37
N LYS A 116 11.34 3.19 2.68
CA LYS A 116 11.06 4.62 2.52
C LYS A 116 10.84 4.99 1.06
N LEU A 117 11.71 4.53 0.16
CA LEU A 117 11.58 4.78 -1.27
C LEU A 117 10.34 4.11 -1.85
N LEU A 118 10.08 2.85 -1.51
CA LEU A 118 8.90 2.12 -2.00
C LEU A 118 7.60 2.83 -1.58
N ASN A 119 7.49 3.21 -0.30
CA ASN A 119 6.33 3.96 0.19
C ASN A 119 6.19 5.32 -0.52
N LYS A 120 7.29 6.03 -0.77
CA LYS A 120 7.26 7.29 -1.53
C LYS A 120 6.77 7.08 -2.96
N THR A 121 7.22 6.01 -3.62
CA THR A 121 6.81 5.67 -4.99
C THR A 121 5.34 5.25 -5.06
N ILE A 122 4.87 4.44 -4.12
CA ILE A 122 3.45 4.06 -3.98
C ILE A 122 2.58 5.30 -3.72
N ASN A 123 2.98 6.17 -2.79
CA ASN A 123 2.23 7.40 -2.50
C ASN A 123 2.15 8.30 -3.74
N LYS A 124 3.28 8.53 -4.43
CA LYS A 124 3.31 9.33 -5.66
C LYS A 124 2.46 8.71 -6.78
N PHE A 125 2.43 7.38 -6.87
CA PHE A 125 1.55 6.67 -7.80
C PHE A 125 0.08 6.98 -7.49
N HIS A 126 -0.36 6.83 -6.24
CA HIS A 126 -1.75 7.12 -5.85
C HIS A 126 -2.12 8.60 -6.01
N GLU A 127 -1.19 9.53 -5.81
CA GLU A 127 -1.42 10.95 -6.09
C GLU A 127 -1.67 11.23 -7.58
N THR A 128 -1.01 10.50 -8.48
CA THR A 128 -0.99 10.81 -9.93
C THR A 128 -1.94 9.95 -10.78
N VAL A 129 -2.34 8.78 -10.30
CA VAL A 129 -3.22 7.86 -11.04
C VAL A 129 -4.60 8.45 -11.26
N HIS A 130 -5.15 9.19 -10.29
CA HIS A 130 -6.47 9.80 -10.43
C HIS A 130 -6.48 10.94 -11.42
N SER A 131 -5.47 11.81 -11.39
CA SER A 131 -5.35 12.89 -12.36
C SER A 131 -5.15 12.32 -13.77
N ALA A 132 -4.31 11.30 -13.95
CA ALA A 132 -4.14 10.62 -15.23
C ALA A 132 -5.44 9.97 -15.74
N LYS A 133 -6.21 9.32 -14.85
CA LYS A 133 -7.49 8.68 -15.19
C LYS A 133 -8.57 9.70 -15.56
N VAL A 134 -8.66 10.82 -14.84
CA VAL A 134 -9.56 11.94 -15.16
C VAL A 134 -9.20 12.56 -16.50
N GLU A 135 -7.92 12.80 -16.78
CA GLU A 135 -7.47 13.35 -18.07
C GLU A 135 -7.69 12.38 -19.24
N ARG A 136 -7.67 11.06 -19.02
CA ARG A 136 -8.10 10.08 -20.04
C ARG A 136 -9.61 10.20 -20.33
N GLN A 137 -10.43 10.34 -19.29
CA GLN A 137 -11.89 10.50 -19.44
C GLN A 137 -12.27 11.82 -20.13
N LYS A 138 -11.59 12.93 -19.79
CA LYS A 138 -11.78 14.23 -20.49
C LYS A 138 -11.50 14.14 -21.99
N ARG A 139 -10.60 13.24 -22.41
CA ARG A 139 -10.29 12.96 -23.82
C ARG A 139 -11.28 12.00 -24.49
N GLY A 140 -12.38 11.64 -23.81
CA GLY A 140 -13.42 10.77 -24.33
C GLY A 140 -13.11 9.27 -24.22
N ILE A 141 -12.01 8.88 -23.56
CA ILE A 141 -11.67 7.47 -23.31
C ILE A 141 -12.41 7.04 -22.05
N LEU A 142 -13.59 6.45 -22.22
CA LEU A 142 -14.38 5.92 -21.12
C LEU A 142 -13.75 4.64 -20.55
N PRO A 143 -13.89 4.37 -19.23
CA PRO A 143 -13.55 3.07 -18.65
C PRO A 143 -14.30 1.93 -19.36
N SER A 144 -13.74 0.72 -19.32
CA SER A 144 -14.44 -0.50 -19.77
C SER A 144 -15.86 -0.56 -19.20
N ALA A 145 -16.83 -0.92 -20.02
CA ALA A 145 -18.23 -1.03 -19.64
C ALA A 145 -18.47 -1.98 -18.46
N GLU A 146 -17.60 -2.98 -18.27
CA GLU A 146 -17.63 -3.90 -17.11
C GLU A 146 -17.35 -3.21 -15.77
N VAL A 147 -16.55 -2.14 -15.78
CA VAL A 147 -16.18 -1.38 -14.57
C VAL A 147 -17.28 -0.39 -14.18
N LEU A 148 -18.01 0.14 -15.16
CA LEU A 148 -19.10 1.09 -14.94
C LEU A 148 -20.42 0.39 -14.60
N ASN A 149 -20.71 -0.74 -15.27
CA ASN A 149 -21.93 -1.52 -15.08
C ASN A 149 -21.56 -3.01 -14.99
N PRO A 150 -21.22 -3.55 -13.81
CA PRO A 150 -21.02 -4.98 -13.68
C PRO A 150 -22.32 -5.70 -14.07
N ALA A 151 -22.25 -6.58 -15.07
CA ALA A 151 -23.41 -7.20 -15.71
C ALA A 151 -24.30 -8.02 -14.74
N THR A 152 -23.83 -8.28 -13.53
CA THR A 152 -24.54 -9.07 -12.52
C THR A 152 -24.37 -8.46 -11.13
N ILE A 153 -25.05 -7.34 -10.86
CA ILE A 153 -25.26 -6.91 -9.48
C ILE A 153 -26.22 -7.93 -8.84
N LYS A 154 -25.68 -8.85 -8.05
CA LYS A 154 -26.48 -9.76 -7.22
C LYS A 154 -26.89 -9.00 -5.96
N TYR A 155 -28.13 -8.52 -5.93
CA TYR A 155 -28.72 -7.96 -4.73
C TYR A 155 -28.97 -9.07 -3.71
N GLU A 156 -28.47 -8.93 -2.49
CA GLU A 156 -28.70 -9.89 -1.40
C GLU A 156 -30.21 -10.04 -1.08
N LEU A 157 -30.97 -8.96 -1.25
CA LEU A 157 -32.43 -8.92 -1.08
C LEU A 157 -33.12 -8.93 -2.44
N LYS A 158 -34.00 -9.92 -2.65
CA LYS A 158 -34.81 -10.06 -3.88
C LYS A 158 -35.63 -8.81 -4.18
N GLU A 159 -36.13 -8.14 -3.14
CA GLU A 159 -36.96 -6.93 -3.24
C GLU A 159 -36.18 -5.73 -3.81
N ARG A 160 -34.90 -5.58 -3.43
CA ARG A 160 -34.01 -4.54 -4.00
C ARG A 160 -33.76 -4.75 -5.49
N GLY A 161 -33.65 -6.01 -5.91
CA GLY A 161 -33.56 -6.38 -7.33
C GLY A 161 -34.85 -6.09 -8.12
N ALA A 162 -36.02 -6.17 -7.47
CA ALA A 162 -37.29 -5.83 -8.10
C ALA A 162 -37.45 -4.31 -8.30
N VAL A 163 -37.09 -3.52 -7.29
CA VAL A 163 -37.17 -2.05 -7.35
C VAL A 163 -36.20 -1.47 -8.40
N THR A 164 -34.96 -1.98 -8.46
CA THR A 164 -33.99 -1.54 -9.48
C THR A 164 -34.43 -1.90 -10.90
N ARG A 165 -35.03 -3.08 -11.11
CA ARG A 165 -35.62 -3.44 -12.41
C ARG A 165 -36.77 -2.52 -12.82
N LEU A 166 -37.55 -2.02 -11.86
CA LEU A 166 -38.65 -1.09 -12.13
C LEU A 166 -38.15 0.34 -12.40
N LEU A 167 -37.08 0.78 -11.73
CA LEU A 167 -36.55 2.15 -11.85
C LEU A 167 -35.66 2.37 -13.07
N PHE A 168 -34.97 1.33 -13.55
CA PHE A 168 -33.95 1.44 -14.61
C PHE A 168 -34.30 0.64 -15.87
N GLN A 169 -35.58 0.38 -16.13
CA GLN A 169 -36.01 -0.06 -17.46
C GLN A 169 -35.76 1.06 -18.50
N PRO A 170 -35.37 0.72 -19.74
CA PRO A 170 -35.28 1.70 -20.83
C PRO A 170 -36.64 2.29 -21.20
#